data_AF-A0A9W6EVK7-F1
#
_entry.id   AF-A0A9W6EVK7-F1
#
_cell.length_a   1.000
_cell.length_b   1.000
_cell.length_c   1.000
_cell.angle_alpha   90.00
_cell.angle_beta   90.00
_cell.angle_gamma   90.00
#
_symmetry.space_group_name_H-M   'P 1'
#
loop_
_entity.id
_entity.type
_entity.pdbx_description
1 polymer ?
#
loop_
_entity_poly.entity_id
_entity_poly.type
_entity_poly.pdbx_seq_one_letter_code
_entity_poly.pdbx_strand_id
1 'polypeptide(L)'
;MKNNIRAIIEGWSNYFQGSGAVALAQASERATICAACPDAKYGKHAAILPDAQLGEIQGHYCGVCKCPLSTAVRSSGYHCPKNKW
;
A
#
# COMPACT_ATOMS: atom_id res chain seq x y z
N MET A 1 17.83 -1.33 1.62
CA MET A 1 16.70 -0.95 2.47
C MET A 1 16.32 -2.15 3.32
N LYS A 2 16.50 -2.11 4.64
CA LYS A 2 16.05 -3.19 5.53
C LYS A 2 14.54 -3.02 5.73
N ASN A 3 13.74 -3.73 4.94
CA ASN A 3 12.30 -3.81 5.19
C ASN A 3 12.10 -4.50 6.55
N ASN A 4 11.65 -3.74 7.54
CA ASN A 4 11.37 -4.27 8.85
C ASN A 4 10.11 -5.13 8.75
N ILE A 5 10.21 -6.43 9.07
CA ILE A 5 9.07 -7.37 9.06
C ILE A 5 7.89 -6.79 9.86
N ARG A 6 8.16 -6.07 10.95
CA ARG A 6 7.12 -5.39 11.74
C ARG A 6 6.31 -4.39 10.94
N ALA A 7 6.93 -3.62 10.04
CA ALA A 7 6.24 -2.65 9.20
C ALA A 7 5.34 -3.33 8.16
N ILE A 8 5.80 -4.45 7.58
CA ILE A 8 4.97 -5.24 6.65
C ILE A 8 3.74 -5.78 7.40
N ILE A 9 3.95 -6.40 8.57
CA ILE A 9 2.86 -6.93 9.40
C ILE A 9 1.87 -5.83 9.79
N GLU A 10 2.36 -4.65 10.17
CA GLU A 10 1.54 -3.49 10.50
C GLU A 10 0.64 -3.06 9.31
N GLY A 11 1.20 -2.95 8.10
CA GLY A 11 0.42 -2.58 6.92
C GLY A 11 -0.71 -3.57 6.60
N TRP A 12 -0.45 -4.87 6.77
CA TRP A 12 -1.47 -5.91 6.66
C TRP A 12 -2.50 -5.85 7.79
N SER A 13 -2.07 -5.61 9.02
CA SER A 13 -2.96 -5.44 10.17
C SER A 13 -3.94 -4.29 9.95
N ASN A 14 -3.44 -3.13 9.49
CA ASN A 14 -4.25 -1.96 9.19
C ASN A 14 -5.21 -2.19 8.02
N TYR A 15 -4.81 -2.97 7.02
CA TYR A 15 -5.69 -3.38 5.93
C TYR A 15 -6.86 -4.25 6.43
N PHE A 16 -6.62 -5.26 7.27
CA PHE A 16 -7.66 -6.18 7.74
C PHE A 16 -8.55 -5.61 8.86
N GLN A 17 -7.96 -4.88 9.81
CA GLN A 17 -8.69 -4.34 10.97
C GLN A 17 -9.39 -3.02 10.65
N GLY A 18 -9.09 -2.42 9.49
CA GLY A 18 -9.49 -1.08 9.14
C GLY A 18 -8.57 -0.05 9.81
N SER A 19 -7.98 0.82 9.01
CA SER A 19 -7.21 1.95 9.52
C SER A 19 -8.13 2.93 10.26
N GLY A 20 -7.69 3.44 11.42
CA GLY A 20 -8.32 4.61 12.04
C GLY A 20 -8.30 5.82 11.08
N ALA A 21 -9.17 6.81 11.30
CA ALA A 21 -9.39 7.91 10.35
C ALA A 21 -8.10 8.62 9.89
N VAL A 22 -7.16 8.87 10.81
CA VAL A 22 -5.87 9.51 10.51
C VAL A 22 -4.99 8.62 9.63
N ALA A 23 -4.90 7.33 9.96
CA ALA A 23 -4.12 6.37 9.18
C ALA A 23 -4.72 6.12 7.80
N LEU A 24 -6.05 6.19 7.66
CA LEU A 24 -6.71 6.09 6.37
C LEU A 24 -6.44 7.32 5.50
N ALA A 25 -6.50 8.53 6.06
CA ALA A 25 -6.19 9.76 5.32
C ALA A 25 -4.75 9.74 4.75
N GLN A 26 -3.77 9.36 5.58
CA GLN A 26 -2.38 9.17 5.13
C GLN A 26 -2.26 8.08 4.06
N ALA A 27 -2.98 6.97 4.21
CA ALA A 27 -3.00 5.90 3.21
C ALA A 27 -3.61 6.36 1.87
N SER A 28 -4.67 7.16 1.89
CA SER A 28 -5.31 7.75 0.69
C SER A 28 -4.40 8.73 -0.05
N GLU A 29 -3.68 9.58 0.67
CA GLU A 29 -2.69 10.48 0.06
C GLU A 29 -1.61 9.68 -0.68
N ARG A 30 -1.06 8.67 0.00
CA ARG A 30 -0.05 7.76 -0.57
C ARG A 30 -0.60 6.94 -1.74
N ALA A 31 -1.86 6.52 -1.67
CA ALA A 31 -2.53 5.79 -2.73
C ALA A 31 -2.68 6.65 -3.99
N THR A 32 -3.02 7.93 -3.85
CA THR A 32 -3.07 8.90 -4.96
C THR A 32 -1.71 9.00 -5.67
N ILE A 33 -0.61 9.03 -4.90
CA ILE A 33 0.75 9.02 -5.46
C ILE A 33 1.03 7.71 -6.20
N CYS A 34 0.62 6.57 -5.63
CA CYS A 34 0.86 5.27 -6.23
C CYS A 34 -0.01 5.01 -7.47
N ALA A 35 -1.22 5.55 -7.54
CA ALA A 35 -2.13 5.42 -8.67
C ALA A 35 -1.55 6.08 -9.94
N ALA A 36 -0.79 7.16 -9.79
CA ALA A 36 -0.06 7.82 -10.88
C ALA A 36 1.36 7.26 -11.11
N CYS A 37 1.79 6.25 -10.35
CA CYS A 37 3.17 5.79 -10.39
C CYS A 37 3.43 4.90 -11.62
N PRO A 38 4.44 5.20 -12.46
CA PRO A 38 4.75 4.39 -13.65
C PRO A 38 5.25 2.98 -13.31
N ASP A 39 5.70 2.77 -12.07
CA ASP A 39 6.12 1.45 -11.58
C ASP A 39 4.97 0.65 -10.98
N ALA A 40 3.77 1.23 -10.79
CA ALA A 40 2.62 0.48 -10.31
C ALA A 40 2.17 -0.53 -11.38
N LYS A 41 1.98 -1.79 -10.97
CA LYS A 41 1.60 -2.87 -11.88
C LYS A 41 0.35 -3.55 -11.35
N TYR A 42 -0.57 -3.88 -12.23
CA TYR A 42 -1.73 -4.69 -11.90
C TYR A 42 -1.36 -6.18 -11.88
N GLY A 43 -1.86 -6.95 -10.90
CA GLY A 43 -1.56 -8.37 -10.77
C GLY A 43 -2.74 -9.19 -10.26
N LYS A 44 -2.98 -10.36 -10.86
CA LYS A 44 -4.10 -11.26 -10.51
C LYS A 44 -4.13 -11.64 -9.01
N HIS A 45 -2.97 -11.79 -8.38
CA HIS A 45 -2.88 -12.13 -6.95
C HIS A 45 -3.27 -10.95 -6.03
N ALA A 46 -2.93 -9.72 -6.41
CA ALA A 46 -3.35 -8.53 -5.68
C ALA A 46 -4.83 -8.21 -5.94
N ALA A 47 -5.36 -8.55 -7.12
CA ALA A 47 -6.75 -8.32 -7.48
C ALA A 47 -7.76 -9.14 -6.66
N ILE A 48 -7.30 -10.25 -6.05
CA ILE A 48 -8.10 -11.08 -5.15
C ILE A 48 -8.28 -10.42 -3.77
N LEU A 49 -7.52 -9.37 -3.46
CA LEU A 49 -7.62 -8.60 -2.22
C LEU A 49 -8.52 -7.39 -2.46
N PRO A 50 -9.83 -7.47 -2.13
CA PRO A 50 -10.73 -6.33 -2.32
C PRO A 50 -10.33 -5.19 -1.40
N ASP A 51 -10.33 -3.96 -1.90
CA ASP A 51 -9.97 -2.77 -1.12
C ASP A 51 -10.96 -1.66 -1.42
N ALA A 52 -12.09 -1.71 -0.72
CA ALA A 52 -13.16 -0.72 -0.89
C ALA A 52 -12.76 0.68 -0.41
N GLN A 53 -11.72 0.80 0.43
CA GLN A 53 -11.29 2.09 0.96
C GLN A 53 -10.33 2.81 -0.01
N LEU A 54 -9.51 2.07 -0.76
CA LEU A 54 -8.51 2.59 -1.71
C LEU A 54 -8.67 1.91 -3.09
N GLY A 55 -9.84 2.08 -3.70
CA GLY A 55 -10.21 1.40 -4.93
C GLY A 55 -9.31 1.73 -6.13
N GLU A 56 -8.70 2.91 -6.15
CA GLU A 56 -7.81 3.41 -7.21
C GLU A 56 -6.51 2.60 -7.35
N ILE A 57 -6.06 1.94 -6.28
CA ILE A 57 -4.88 1.08 -6.27
C ILE A 57 -5.25 -0.40 -6.04
N GLN A 58 -6.54 -0.75 -6.04
CA GLN A 58 -6.98 -2.12 -5.87
C GLN A 58 -6.36 -3.00 -6.97
N GLY A 59 -5.84 -4.16 -6.57
CA GLY A 59 -5.20 -5.09 -7.50
C GLY A 59 -3.82 -4.67 -8.00
N HIS A 60 -3.29 -3.54 -7.53
CA HIS A 60 -1.97 -3.08 -7.91
C HIS A 60 -0.90 -3.45 -6.86
N TYR A 61 0.31 -3.68 -7.35
CA TYR A 61 1.51 -3.89 -6.57
C TYR A 61 2.64 -2.99 -7.09
N CYS A 62 3.63 -2.70 -6.24
CA CYS A 62 4.78 -1.91 -6.64
C CYS A 62 5.71 -2.73 -7.54
N GLY A 63 6.03 -2.24 -8.74
CA GLY A 63 6.94 -2.90 -9.68
C GLY A 63 8.38 -3.01 -9.21
N VAL A 64 8.79 -2.22 -8.20
CA VAL A 64 10.14 -2.22 -7.62
C VAL A 64 10.22 -3.20 -6.46
N CYS A 65 9.47 -2.97 -5.38
CA CYS A 65 9.54 -3.81 -4.16
C CYS A 65 8.60 -5.02 -4.17
N LYS A 66 7.73 -5.14 -5.17
CA LYS A 66 6.73 -6.22 -5.34
C LYS A 66 5.66 -6.30 -4.25
N CYS A 67 5.58 -5.33 -3.33
CA CYS A 67 4.57 -5.31 -2.28
C CYS A 67 3.20 -4.90 -2.84
N PRO A 68 2.08 -5.49 -2.37
CA PRO A 68 0.73 -5.03 -2.68
C PRO A 68 0.54 -3.59 -2.20
N LEU A 69 0.06 -2.69 -3.07
CA LEU A 69 -0.03 -1.27 -2.75
C LEU A 69 -1.02 -1.00 -1.62
N SER A 70 -2.16 -1.68 -1.59
CA SER A 70 -3.16 -1.62 -0.52
C SER A 70 -2.55 -1.76 0.87
N THR A 71 -1.59 -2.66 1.05
CA THR A 71 -0.96 -2.90 2.36
C THR A 71 0.21 -1.95 2.61
N ALA A 72 1.00 -1.64 1.57
CA ALA A 72 2.19 -0.83 1.68
C ALA A 72 1.87 0.60 2.13
N VAL A 73 0.86 1.24 1.51
CA VAL A 73 0.49 2.64 1.82
C VAL A 73 -0.05 2.83 3.24
N ARG A 74 -0.56 1.75 3.85
CA ARG A 74 -1.14 1.71 5.20
C ARG A 74 -0.11 1.47 6.31
N SER A 75 1.15 1.17 6.00
CA SER A 75 2.18 0.99 7.03
C SER A 75 2.85 2.33 7.38
N SER A 76 2.98 2.61 8.68
CA SER A 76 3.73 3.79 9.15
C SER A 76 5.24 3.57 9.12
N GLY A 77 5.69 2.33 9.35
CA GLY A 77 7.11 1.96 9.34
C GLY A 77 7.70 1.63 7.96
N TYR A 78 6.87 1.55 6.92
CA TYR A 78 7.29 1.26 5.54
C TYR A 78 7.31 2.54 4.69
N HIS A 79 8.26 2.61 3.76
CA HIS A 79 8.50 3.79 2.93
C HIS A 79 8.56 3.41 1.46
N CYS A 80 8.20 4.35 0.59
CA CYS A 80 8.33 4.16 -0.85
C CYS A 80 9.81 3.94 -1.23
N PRO A 81 10.17 2.92 -2.02
CA PRO A 81 11.56 2.71 -2.44
C PRO A 81 12.11 3.84 -3.32
N LYS A 82 11.25 4.74 -3.81
CA LYS A 82 11.60 5.94 -4.58
C LYS A 82 11.44 7.24 -3.77
N ASN A 83 11.24 7.13 -2.45
CA ASN A 83 11.04 8.25 -1.52
C ASN A 83 9.95 9.25 -1.98
N LYS A 84 8.86 8.74 -2.54
CA LYS A 84 7.70 9.57 -2.92
C LYS A 84 6.72 9.79 -1.78
N TRP A 85 6.85 9.00 -0.72
CA TRP A 85 6.16 9.09 0.56
C TRP A 85 6.83 8.15 1.58
#